data_AF-A0A9D2PCH5-F1
#
_entry.id   AF-A0A9D2PCH5-F1
#
_cell.length_a   1.000
_cell.length_b   1.000
_cell.length_c   1.000
_cell.angle_alpha   90.00
_cell.angle_beta   90.00
_cell.angle_gamma   90.00
#
_symmetry.space_group_name_H-M   'P 1'
#
loop_
_entity.id
_entity.type
_entity.pdbx_description
1 polymer ?
#
loop_
_entity_poly.entity_id
_entity_poly.type
_entity_poly.pdbx_seq_one_letter_code
_entity_poly.pdbx_strand_id
1 'polypeptide(L)' 'METVNQLVSQASDFLWNVILIILLCGTGIYFTIRLRFIQVRKFKEGCRLVFGHMRFKGEKSSAGEMTPFQS' A
#
# COMPACT_ATOMS: atom_id res chain seq x y z
N MET A 1 28.86 -5.98 30.79
CA MET A 1 27.47 -6.34 30.41
C MET A 1 26.68 -5.13 29.91
N GLU A 2 26.91 -3.92 30.43
CA GLU A 2 26.19 -2.70 30.01
C GLU A 2 26.59 -2.22 28.59
N THR A 3 27.87 -2.32 28.23
CA THR A 3 28.39 -1.84 26.93
C THR A 3 27.86 -2.64 25.74
N VAL A 4 27.67 -3.96 25.92
CA VAL A 4 27.10 -4.84 24.88
C VAL A 4 25.62 -4.51 24.68
N ASN A 5 24.87 -4.29 25.77
CA ASN A 5 23.47 -3.89 25.68
C ASN A 5 23.27 -2.51 25.04
N GLN A 6 24.18 -1.56 25.29
CA GLN A 6 24.16 -0.26 24.61
C GLN A 6 24.43 -0.38 23.11
N LEU A 7 25.38 -1.22 22.70
CA LEU A 7 25.66 -1.50 21.29
C LEU A 7 24.48 -2.18 20.60
N VAL A 8 23.85 -3.16 21.25
CA VAL A 8 22.66 -3.86 20.73
C VAL A 8 21.45 -2.93 20.65
N SER A 9 21.26 -2.04 21.62
CA SER A 9 20.21 -1.02 21.56
C SER A 9 20.42 -0.06 20.39
N GLN A 10 21.63 0.50 20.23
CA GLN A 10 21.92 1.41 19.12
C GLN A 10 21.78 0.73 17.75
N ALA A 11 22.24 -0.52 17.63
CA ALA A 11 22.08 -1.28 16.40
C ALA A 11 20.60 -1.56 16.09
N SER A 12 19.80 -1.91 17.11
CA SER A 12 18.35 -2.09 16.95
C SER A 12 17.67 -0.80 16.52
N ASP A 13 17.99 0.33 17.16
CA ASP A 13 17.42 1.64 16.80
C ASP A 13 17.75 2.02 15.35
N PHE A 14 18.99 1.78 14.92
CA PHE A 14 19.41 2.04 13.54
C PHE A 14 18.68 1.14 12.53
N LEU A 15 18.50 -0.14 12.85
CA LEU A 15 17.77 -1.09 12.02
C LEU A 15 16.29 -0.69 11.86
N TRP A 16 15.64 -0.35 12.97
CA TRP A 16 14.21 -0.04 12.99
C TRP A 16 13.88 1.34 12.43
N ASN A 17 14.70 2.36 12.70
CA ASN A 17 14.44 3.71 12.20
C ASN A 17 15.01 3.93 10.80
N VAL A 18 16.30 3.65 10.58
CA VAL A 18 16.95 4.05 9.32
C VAL A 18 16.73 3.01 8.23
N ILE A 19 17.03 1.74 8.52
CA ILE A 19 16.99 0.68 7.52
C ILE A 19 15.57 0.38 7.05
N LEU A 20 14.59 0.28 7.96
CA LEU A 20 13.20 0.02 7.57
C LEU A 20 12.60 1.18 6.77
N ILE A 21 12.85 2.43 7.16
CA ILE A 21 12.34 3.58 6.40
C ILE A 21 12.95 3.60 5.00
N ILE A 22 14.26 3.39 4.86
CA ILE A 22 14.91 3.34 3.55
C ILE A 22 14.36 2.19 2.72
N LEU A 23 14.18 1.01 3.30
CA LEU A 23 13.66 -0.16 2.59
C LEU A 23 12.22 0.06 2.15
N LEU A 24 11.36 0.58 3.02
CA LEU A 24 9.96 0.85 2.70
C LEU A 24 9.82 1.97 1.66
N CYS A 25 10.52 3.08 1.85
CA CYS A 25 10.47 4.21 0.92
C CYS A 25 11.13 3.84 -0.42
N GLY A 26 12.29 3.19 -0.38
CA GLY A 26 13.01 2.72 -1.56
C GLY A 26 12.21 1.70 -2.37
N THR A 27 11.58 0.72 -1.73
CA THR A 27 10.69 -0.24 -2.42
C THR A 27 9.45 0.44 -2.99
N GLY A 28 8.86 1.39 -2.27
CA GLY A 28 7.75 2.23 -2.76
C GLY A 28 8.13 3.01 -4.02
N ILE A 29 9.29 3.68 -4.01
CA ILE A 29 9.81 4.42 -5.17
C ILE A 29 10.14 3.46 -6.32
N TYR A 30 10.80 2.34 -6.04
CA TYR A 30 11.15 1.32 -7.03
C TYR A 30 9.90 0.80 -7.76
N PHE A 31 8.85 0.43 -7.01
CA PHE A 31 7.59 0.00 -7.62
C PHE A 31 6.90 1.12 -8.38
N THR A 32 6.97 2.37 -7.90
CA THR A 32 6.38 3.53 -8.59
C THR A 32 7.01 3.75 -9.97
N ILE A 33 8.35 3.66 -10.05
CA ILE A 33 9.10 3.80 -11.31
C ILE A 33 8.87 2.58 -12.22
N ARG A 34 9.02 1.36 -11.68
CA ARG A 34 8.88 0.11 -12.45
C ARG A 34 7.47 -0.05 -13.05
N LEU A 35 6.44 0.32 -12.29
CA LEU A 35 5.05 0.25 -12.73
C LEU A 35 4.62 1.49 -13.55
N ARG A 36 5.56 2.38 -13.87
CA ARG A 36 5.37 3.61 -14.68
C ARG A 36 4.20 4.47 -14.17
N PHE A 37 4.21 4.75 -12.87
CA PHE A 37 3.19 5.52 -12.15
C PHE A 37 1.78 4.90 -12.25
N ILE A 38 1.69 3.59 -12.01
CA ILE A 38 0.40 2.89 -12.03
C ILE A 38 -0.57 3.42 -10.98
N GLN A 39 -0.07 3.94 -9.85
CA GLN A 39 -0.89 4.62 -8.84
C GLN A 39 -1.74 5.70 -9.51
N VAL A 40 -1.16 6.60 -10.31
CA VAL A 40 -1.93 7.66 -10.99
C VAL A 40 -2.82 7.11 -12.12
N ARG A 41 -2.31 6.17 -12.93
CA ARG A 41 -3.08 5.63 -14.08
C ARG A 41 -4.31 4.82 -13.65
N LYS A 42 -4.13 3.93 -12.67
CA LYS A 42 -5.19 3.03 -12.18
C LYS A 42 -6.04 3.68 -11.09
N PHE A 43 -5.60 4.77 -10.46
CA PHE A 43 -6.43 5.49 -9.47
C PHE A 43 -7.72 6.02 -10.10
N LYS A 44 -7.69 6.56 -11.32
CA LYS A 44 -8.91 7.00 -12.01
C LYS A 44 -9.89 5.85 -12.26
N GLU A 45 -9.37 4.67 -12.61
CA GLU A 45 -10.18 3.48 -12.85
C GLU A 45 -10.70 2.87 -11.53
N GLY A 46 -9.88 2.84 -10.49
CA GLY A 46 -10.28 2.45 -9.13
C GLY A 46 -11.36 3.37 -8.57
N CYS A 47 -11.20 4.69 -8.68
CA CYS A 47 -12.26 5.64 -8.32
C CYS A 47 -13.50 5.42 -9.19
N ARG A 48 -13.38 5.17 -10.49
CA ARG A 48 -14.54 4.85 -11.33
C ARG A 48 -15.24 3.56 -10.87
N LEU A 49 -14.52 2.54 -10.42
CA LEU A 49 -15.12 1.29 -9.93
C LEU A 49 -15.82 1.51 -8.58
N VAL A 50 -15.13 2.16 -7.64
CA VAL A 50 -15.64 2.48 -6.29
C VAL A 50 -16.85 3.45 -6.36
N PHE A 51 -16.77 4.52 -7.14
CA PHE A 51 -17.84 5.51 -7.28
C PHE A 51 -18.86 5.17 -8.38
N GLY A 52 -18.49 4.35 -9.37
CA GLY A 52 -19.38 3.87 -10.42
C GLY A 52 -20.34 2.80 -9.93
N HIS A 53 -19.90 1.89 -9.06
CA HIS A 53 -20.81 0.96 -8.37
C HIS A 53 -21.84 1.69 -7.49
N MET A 54 -21.55 2.90 -7.02
CA MET A 54 -22.55 3.74 -6.33
C MET A 54 -23.55 4.42 -7.28
N ARG A 55 -23.20 4.62 -8.57
CA ARG A 55 -24.09 5.25 -9.58
C ARG A 55 -24.91 4.24 -10.39
N PHE A 56 -24.45 3.00 -10.56
CA PHE A 56 -25.17 1.93 -11.26
C PHE A 56 -26.10 1.15 -10.32
N LYS A 57 -27.09 1.84 -9.75
CA LYS A 57 -28.30 1.21 -9.25
C LYS A 57 -29.16 0.78 -10.44
N GLY A 58 -28.75 -0.24 -11.20
CA GLY A 58 -29.55 -0.63 -12.37
C GLY A 58 -29.18 -1.84 -13.21
N GLU A 59 -27.94 -2.34 -13.24
CA GLU A 59 -27.61 -3.40 -14.21
C GLU A 59 -26.98 -4.64 -13.56
N LYS A 60 -27.86 -5.64 -13.38
CA LYS A 60 -27.61 -7.10 -13.32
C LYS A 60 -26.26 -7.53 -12.70
N SER A 61 -26.20 -7.49 -11.37
CA SER A 61 -25.23 -8.25 -10.59
C SER A 61 -25.60 -9.73 -10.68
N SER A 62 -24.65 -10.57 -11.11
CA SER A 62 -24.81 -12.03 -11.04
C SER A 62 -24.84 -12.44 -9.56
N ALA A 63 -25.73 -13.38 -9.22
CA ALA A 63 -25.96 -13.82 -7.84
C ALA A 63 -24.64 -14.24 -7.16
N GLY A 64 -24.15 -13.42 -6.22
CA GLY A 64 -22.94 -13.69 -5.43
C GLY A 64 -21.85 -12.61 -5.49
N GLU A 65 -21.96 -11.62 -6.38
CA GLU A 65 -20.97 -10.52 -6.44
C GLU A 65 -21.24 -9.50 -5.31
N MET A 66 -20.45 -9.58 -4.24
CA MET A 66 -20.46 -8.57 -3.17
C MET A 66 -19.93 -7.24 -3.70
N THR A 67 -20.57 -6.14 -3.34
CA THR A 67 -20.05 -4.82 -3.71
C THR A 67 -18.68 -4.60 -3.03
N PRO A 68 -17.78 -3.77 -3.60
CA PRO A 68 -16.48 -3.45 -2.99
C PRO A 68 -16.56 -2.79 -1.60
N PHE A 69 -17.76 -2.48 -1.13
CA PHE A 69 -18.05 -1.94 0.21
C PHE A 69 -18.63 -3.00 1.16
N GLN A 70 -18.87 -4.21 0.66
CA GLN A 70 -19.41 -5.36 1.39
C GLN A 70 -18.40 -6.50 1.55
N SER A 71 -17.19 -6.35 1.03
CA SER A 71 -16.05 -7.26 1.23
C SER A 71 -15.41 -7.09 2.59
#